data_AF-A0AAP9GVQ4-F1
#
_entry.id   AF-A0AAP9GVQ4-F1
#
_cell.length_a   1.000
_cell.length_b   1.000
_cell.length_c   1.000
_cell.angle_alpha   90.00
_cell.angle_beta   90.00
_cell.angle_gamma   90.00
#
_symmetry.space_group_name_H-M   'P 1'
#
loop_
_entity.id
_entity.type
_entity.pdbx_description
1 polymer ?
#
loop_
_entity_poly.entity_id
_entity_poly.type
_entity_poly.pdbx_seq_one_letter_code
_entity_poly.pdbx_strand_id
1 'polypeptide(L)'
;MSTLKDLNKHLFDQLDRLAKADKEGLETEVKRAETIQGVSAEIIKAHATQLEAVKLVAQYKGLNTNQEAPQISVGDMNVGV
;
A
#
# COMPACT_ATOMS: atom_id res chain seq x y z
N MET A 1 4.01 -1.91 14.73
CA MET A 1 4.43 -1.63 13.33
C MET A 1 4.03 -2.83 12.51
N SER A 2 3.21 -2.63 11.49
CA SER A 2 2.80 -3.70 10.59
C SER A 2 3.96 -4.04 9.65
N THR A 3 4.41 -5.30 9.67
CA THR A 3 5.54 -5.79 8.89
C THR A 3 5.07 -6.45 7.59
N LEU A 4 6.00 -6.72 6.66
CA LEU A 4 5.71 -7.53 5.46
C LEU A 4 5.15 -8.92 5.81
N LYS A 5 5.57 -9.47 6.95
CA LYS A 5 5.05 -10.72 7.49
C LYS A 5 3.60 -10.59 7.95
N ASP A 6 3.24 -9.45 8.55
CA ASP A 6 1.86 -9.16 8.95
C ASP A 6 0.94 -8.97 7.74
N LEU A 7 1.43 -8.32 6.68
CA LEU A 7 0.70 -8.22 5.41
C LEU A 7 0.45 -9.60 4.80
N ASN A 8 1.48 -10.45 4.75
CA ASN A 8 1.36 -11.79 4.19
C ASN A 8 0.35 -12.64 4.98
N LYS A 9 0.40 -12.55 6.32
CA LYS A 9 -0.62 -13.16 7.18
C LYS A 9 -2.03 -12.65 6.86
N HIS A 10 -2.19 -11.33 6.69
CA HIS A 10 -3.48 -10.72 6.40
C HIS A 10 -4.06 -11.18 5.05
N LEU A 11 -3.21 -11.40 4.04
CA LEU A 11 -3.61 -11.94 2.74
C LEU A 11 -4.08 -13.40 2.85
N PHE A 12 -3.37 -14.23 3.61
CA PHE A 12 -3.81 -15.61 3.84
C PHE A 12 -5.11 -15.67 4.63
N ASP A 13 -5.30 -14.80 5.63
CA ASP A 13 -6.55 -14.70 6.38
C ASP A 13 -7.74 -14.30 5.48
N GLN A 14 -7.49 -13.49 4.43
CA GLN A 14 -8.50 -13.14 3.43
C GLN A 14 -8.86 -14.32 2.53
N LEU A 15 -7.86 -15.08 2.06
CA LEU A 15 -8.08 -16.30 1.28
C LEU A 15 -8.87 -17.35 2.08
N ASP A 16 -8.57 -17.51 3.37
CA ASP A 16 -9.30 -18.41 4.26
C ASP A 16 -10.76 -17.96 4.47
N ARG A 17 -11.01 -16.65 4.56
CA ARG A 17 -12.37 -16.11 4.64
C ARG A 17 -13.15 -16.33 3.35
N LEU A 18 -12.52 -16.15 2.20
CA LEU A 18 -13.13 -16.45 0.91
C LEU A 18 -13.46 -17.93 0.75
N ALA A 19 -12.54 -18.82 1.15
CA ALA A 19 -12.76 -20.26 1.10
C ALA A 19 -13.89 -20.75 2.03
N LYS A 20 -14.17 -20.00 3.10
CA LYS A 20 -15.25 -20.29 4.07
C LYS A 20 -16.55 -19.54 3.77
N ALA A 21 -16.58 -18.67 2.77
CA ALA A 21 -17.76 -17.90 2.43
C ALA A 21 -18.85 -18.81 1.85
N ASP A 22 -20.07 -18.67 2.35
CA ASP A 22 -21.25 -19.27 1.75
C ASP A 22 -21.71 -18.45 0.53
N LYS A 23 -22.75 -18.94 -0.15
CA LYS A 23 -23.24 -18.34 -1.40
C LYS A 23 -23.69 -16.88 -1.23
N GLU A 24 -24.15 -16.52 -0.04
CA GLU A 24 -24.61 -15.17 0.32
C GLU A 24 -23.44 -14.26 0.73
N GLY A 25 -22.42 -14.81 1.39
CA GLY A 25 -21.20 -14.10 1.78
C GLY A 25 -20.18 -13.91 0.66
N LEU A 26 -20.26 -14.70 -0.42
CA LEU A 26 -19.28 -14.68 -1.51
C LEU A 26 -19.23 -13.33 -2.23
N GLU A 27 -20.37 -12.72 -2.57
CA GLU A 27 -20.41 -11.40 -3.21
C GLU A 27 -19.77 -10.32 -2.33
N THR A 28 -20.00 -10.40 -1.02
CA THR A 28 -19.41 -9.47 -0.05
C THR A 28 -17.89 -9.62 -0.02
N GLU A 29 -17.39 -10.85 -0.08
CA GLU A 29 -15.95 -11.11 -0.02
C GLU A 29 -15.23 -10.75 -1.33
N VAL A 30 -15.86 -10.99 -2.48
CA VAL A 30 -15.37 -10.51 -3.78
C VAL A 30 -15.27 -8.98 -3.77
N LYS A 31 -16.33 -8.28 -3.34
CA LYS A 31 -16.34 -6.81 -3.30
C LYS A 31 -15.30 -6.24 -2.33
N ARG A 32 -15.03 -6.92 -1.22
CA ARG A 32 -13.95 -6.59 -0.29
C ARG A 32 -12.58 -6.75 -0.96
N ALA A 33 -12.34 -7.88 -1.64
CA ALA A 33 -11.09 -8.12 -2.35
C ALA A 33 -10.84 -7.07 -3.45
N GLU A 34 -11.87 -6.73 -4.23
CA GLU A 34 -11.81 -5.66 -5.25
C GLU A 34 -11.48 -4.29 -4.63
N THR A 35 -12.12 -3.95 -3.50
CA THR A 35 -11.86 -2.70 -2.80
C THR A 35 -10.42 -2.62 -2.31
N ILE A 36 -9.90 -3.71 -1.74
CA ILE A 36 -8.52 -3.78 -1.24
C ILE A 36 -7.53 -3.69 -2.40
N GLN A 37 -7.80 -4.36 -3.51
CA GLN A 37 -7.00 -4.27 -4.73
C GLN A 37 -6.97 -2.83 -5.26
N GLY A 38 -8.11 -2.15 -5.31
CA GLY A 38 -8.20 -0.75 -5.72
C GLY A 38 -7.39 0.19 -4.84
N VAL A 39 -7.56 0.10 -3.51
CA VAL A 39 -6.78 0.91 -2.55
C VAL A 39 -5.28 0.63 -2.69
N SER A 40 -4.90 -0.65 -2.83
CA SER A 40 -3.49 -1.03 -3.01
C SER A 40 -2.90 -0.45 -4.29
N ALA A 41 -3.65 -0.43 -5.39
CA ALA A 41 -3.22 0.17 -6.64
C ALA A 41 -2.98 1.69 -6.50
N GLU A 42 -3.85 2.40 -5.79
CA GLU A 42 -3.66 3.83 -5.52
C GLU A 42 -2.45 4.12 -4.62
N ILE A 43 -2.20 3.28 -3.60
CA ILE A 43 -0.98 3.38 -2.77
C ILE A 43 0.27 3.20 -3.62
N ILE A 44 0.30 2.21 -4.51
CA ILE A 44 1.45 1.97 -5.40
C ILE A 44 1.68 3.16 -6.33
N LYS A 45 0.61 3.71 -6.94
CA LYS A 45 0.71 4.90 -7.79
C LYS A 45 1.28 6.10 -7.03
N ALA A 46 0.78 6.34 -5.81
CA ALA A 46 1.30 7.39 -4.95
C ALA A 46 2.81 7.22 -4.68
N HIS A 47 3.25 6.03 -4.27
CA HIS A 47 4.68 5.78 -4.05
C HIS A 47 5.53 5.86 -5.33
N ALA A 48 4.97 5.54 -6.50
CA ALA A 48 5.64 5.75 -7.78
C ALA A 48 5.85 7.26 -8.04
N THR A 49 4.85 8.09 -7.78
CA THR A 49 4.97 9.56 -7.86
C THR A 49 5.99 10.11 -6.86
N GLN A 50 6.00 9.59 -5.62
CA GLN A 50 7.01 9.94 -4.62
C GLN A 50 8.42 9.61 -5.11
N LEU A 51 8.61 8.42 -5.68
CA LEU A 51 9.89 7.98 -6.23
C LEU A 51 10.35 8.88 -7.39
N GLU A 52 9.43 9.28 -8.27
CA GLU A 52 9.73 10.24 -9.35
C GLU A 52 10.16 11.60 -8.81
N ALA A 53 9.48 12.12 -7.78
CA ALA A 53 9.86 13.37 -7.13
C ALA A 53 11.26 13.28 -6.51
N VAL A 54 11.59 12.17 -5.84
CA VAL A 54 12.95 11.92 -5.31
C VAL A 54 13.97 11.86 -6.43
N LYS A 55 13.69 11.16 -7.53
CA LYS A 55 14.58 11.08 -8.70
C LYS A 55 14.84 12.47 -9.29
N LEU A 56 13.80 13.30 -9.42
CA LEU A 56 13.91 14.65 -9.94
C LEU A 56 14.80 15.51 -9.03
N VAL A 57 14.57 15.46 -7.72
CA VAL A 57 15.39 16.15 -6.73
C VAL A 57 16.85 15.69 -6.81
N ALA A 58 17.10 14.38 -6.89
CA ALA A 58 18.43 13.81 -7.03
C ALA A 58 19.14 14.27 -8.31
N GLN A 59 18.42 14.32 -9.44
CA GLN A 59 18.97 14.68 -10.75
C GLN A 59 19.39 16.16 -10.79
N TYR A 60 18.61 17.06 -10.20
CA TYR A 60 18.82 18.51 -10.33
C TYR A 60 19.55 19.15 -9.14
N LYS A 61 19.46 18.55 -7.94
CA LYS A 61 20.08 19.09 -6.71
C LYS A 61 21.15 18.17 -6.10
N GLY A 62 21.31 16.94 -6.61
CA GLY A 62 22.09 15.90 -5.95
C GLY A 62 21.35 15.28 -4.75
N LEU A 63 21.86 14.14 -4.27
CA LEU A 63 21.39 13.49 -3.05
C LEU A 63 22.29 13.94 -1.87
N ASN A 64 21.73 14.72 -0.95
CA ASN A 64 22.39 15.05 0.31
C ASN A 64 21.72 14.29 1.46
N THR A 65 22.47 13.98 2.53
CA THR A 65 21.96 13.27 3.72
C THR A 65 20.83 14.01 4.46
N ASN A 66 20.61 15.29 4.15
CA ASN A 66 19.53 16.10 4.73
C ASN A 66 18.30 16.24 3.78
N GLN A 67 18.27 15.52 2.65
CA GLN A 67 17.10 15.51 1.77
C GLN A 67 16.10 14.46 2.22
N GLU A 68 15.04 14.91 2.87
CA GLU A 68 13.87 14.09 3.14
C GLU A 68 13.12 13.84 1.82
N ALA A 69 12.77 12.58 1.57
CA ALA A 69 11.87 12.26 0.47
C ALA A 69 10.50 12.90 0.76
N PRO A 70 9.83 13.51 -0.23
CA PRO A 70 8.49 14.05 -0.04
C PRO A 70 7.59 12.95 0.49
N GLN A 71 6.96 13.16 1.65
CA GLN A 71 6.08 12.16 2.24
C GLN A 71 4.68 12.29 1.65
N ILE A 72 4.09 11.17 1.26
CA ILE A 72 2.67 11.10 0.92
C ILE A 72 1.93 10.56 2.14
N SER A 73 1.11 11.40 2.75
CA SER A 73 0.29 11.03 3.90
C SER A 73 -1.01 10.38 3.43
N VAL A 74 -1.15 9.07 3.64
CA VAL A 74 -2.39 8.33 3.40
C VAL A 74 -3.07 8.11 4.76
N GLY A 75 -3.58 9.19 5.37
CA GLY A 75 -4.10 9.20 6.74
C GLY A 75 -2.99 9.07 7.81
N ASP A 76 -3.35 8.74 9.06
CA ASP A 76 -2.44 8.64 10.22
C ASP A 76 -1.29 7.61 10.07
N MET A 77 -1.19 6.91 8.94
CA MET A 77 -0.03 6.09 8.59
C MET A 77 1.11 6.97 8.09
N ASN A 78 1.87 7.49 9.05
CA ASN A 78 3.19 8.04 8.79
C ASN A 78 4.12 6.89 8.34
N VAL A 79 4.21 6.64 7.04
CA VAL A 79 5.19 5.71 6.46
C VAL A 79 6.53 6.45 6.39
N GLY A 80 7.13 6.65 7.57
CA GLY A 80 8.53 7.02 7.70
C GLY A 80 9.38 5.83 7.26
N VAL A 81 10.25 6.08 6.29
CA VAL A 81 11.33 5.17 5.92
C VAL A 81 12.51 5.37 6.86
#